data_AF-A0A1V5E855-F1
#
_entry.id   AF-A0A1V5E855-F1
#
_cell.length_a   1.000
_cell.length_b   1.000
_cell.length_c   1.000
_cell.angle_alpha   90.00
_cell.angle_beta   90.00
_cell.angle_gamma   90.00
#
_symmetry.space_group_name_H-M   'P 1'
#
loop_
_entity.id
_entity.type
_entity.pdbx_description
1 polymer ?
#
loop_
_entity_poly.entity_id
_entity_poly.type
_entity_poly.pdbx_seq_one_letter_code
_entity_poly.pdbx_strand_id
1 'polypeptide(L)'
;MKKIFVLSFVLFFALFAFTASSFADQWLDQVILFDQPTGSSNAGGPPESALGANNGSYFSIDVPETLILAFTDNSALNGAGNDLKVYQVIAGDSDVDIYASMDNIAYVYLGRTDKDVEYDLSNYAGLTYVNYLKFVGLDNGGSSAGFDLDAVEALNSGAHQNPVPVPPAVFLLGSGLAGLAGLKKKKYLASLLKSKS
;
A
#
# COMPACT_ATOMS: atom_id res chain seq x y z
N MET A 1 47.84 30.45 48.96
CA MET A 1 48.35 30.51 47.58
C MET A 1 47.65 29.46 46.73
N LYS A 2 46.97 29.93 45.67
CA LYS A 2 46.45 29.28 44.44
C LYS A 2 45.77 27.88 44.54
N LYS A 3 44.44 27.91 44.50
CA LYS A 3 43.57 26.78 44.08
C LYS A 3 43.67 26.68 42.55
N ILE A 4 44.07 25.52 42.03
CA ILE A 4 44.08 25.24 40.58
C ILE A 4 42.76 24.56 40.25
N PHE A 5 41.89 25.27 39.54
CA PHE A 5 40.70 24.72 38.88
C PHE A 5 41.17 24.00 37.62
N VAL A 6 40.99 22.67 37.54
CA VAL A 6 41.12 21.92 36.29
C VAL A 6 39.76 21.98 35.61
N LEU A 7 39.67 22.80 34.56
CA LEU A 7 38.48 22.93 33.73
C LEU A 7 38.47 21.74 32.75
N SER A 8 37.51 20.84 32.94
CA SER A 8 37.24 19.73 32.02
C SER A 8 36.52 20.27 30.79
N PHE A 9 37.15 20.20 29.62
CA PHE A 9 36.55 20.64 28.35
C PHE A 9 35.94 19.41 27.66
N VAL A 10 34.66 19.15 27.93
CA VAL A 10 33.87 18.17 27.18
C VAL A 10 33.41 18.84 25.89
N LEU A 11 34.07 18.50 24.78
CA LEU A 11 33.68 18.93 23.45
C LEU A 11 32.46 18.09 23.01
N PHE A 12 31.26 18.63 23.19
CA PHE A 12 30.02 18.07 22.62
C PHE A 12 30.00 18.39 21.12
N PHE A 13 30.43 17.44 20.29
CA PHE A 13 30.23 17.50 18.84
C PHE A 13 28.78 17.07 18.57
N ALA A 14 27.85 18.04 18.52
CA ALA A 14 26.50 17.80 18.04
C ALA A 14 26.57 17.67 16.50
N LEU A 15 26.64 16.43 16.03
CA LEU A 15 26.45 16.11 14.62
C LEU A 15 24.97 16.33 14.28
N PHE A 16 24.61 17.52 13.83
CA PHE A 16 23.32 17.74 13.19
C PHE A 16 23.36 17.04 11.83
N ALA A 17 22.79 15.84 11.77
CA ALA A 17 22.39 15.24 10.50
C ALA A 17 21.27 16.10 9.93
N PHE A 18 21.61 17.00 9.02
CA PHE A 18 20.63 17.57 8.10
C PHE A 18 20.19 16.43 7.18
N THR A 19 19.03 15.82 7.47
CA THR A 19 18.33 15.06 6.45
C THR A 19 17.92 16.08 5.40
N ALA A 20 18.60 16.07 4.26
CA ALA A 20 18.07 16.73 3.09
C ALA A 20 16.69 16.10 2.86
N SER A 21 15.63 16.88 2.96
CA SER A 21 14.34 16.50 2.41
C SER A 21 14.57 16.40 0.90
N SER A 22 14.91 15.22 0.40
CA SER A 22 14.62 14.93 -0.99
C SER A 22 13.13 15.18 -1.13
N PHE A 23 12.75 16.02 -2.09
CA PHE A 23 11.36 16.04 -2.51
C PHE A 23 11.09 14.61 -2.97
N ALA A 24 10.22 13.91 -2.26
CA ALA A 24 9.74 12.63 -2.69
C ALA A 24 9.20 12.83 -4.11
N ASP A 25 9.59 11.97 -5.04
CA ASP A 25 9.06 12.08 -6.39
C ASP A 25 7.60 11.61 -6.39
N GLN A 26 6.96 11.52 -7.56
CA GLN A 26 5.55 11.15 -7.65
C GLN A 26 5.35 9.69 -8.07
N TRP A 27 6.41 8.87 -8.09
CA TRP A 27 6.41 7.57 -8.74
C TRP A 27 6.44 6.43 -7.73
N LEU A 28 5.89 5.27 -8.11
CA LEU A 28 6.17 4.03 -7.39
C LEU A 28 7.65 3.67 -7.55
N ASP A 29 8.27 3.27 -6.45
CA ASP A 29 9.73 3.17 -6.36
C ASP A 29 10.21 1.84 -5.73
N GLN A 30 9.31 0.96 -5.31
CA GLN A 30 9.68 -0.33 -4.75
C GLN A 30 8.79 -1.49 -5.19
N VAL A 31 9.43 -2.61 -5.56
CA VAL A 31 8.77 -3.93 -5.67
C VAL A 31 8.68 -4.55 -4.28
N ILE A 32 7.46 -4.84 -3.83
CA ILE A 32 7.21 -5.52 -2.54
C ILE A 32 7.11 -7.03 -2.72
N LEU A 33 6.42 -7.46 -3.77
CA LEU A 33 6.21 -8.86 -4.10
C LEU A 33 6.04 -9.01 -5.60
N PHE A 34 6.68 -10.02 -6.16
CA PHE A 34 6.29 -10.59 -7.44
C PHE A 34 6.08 -12.09 -7.23
N ASP A 35 4.84 -12.54 -7.38
CA ASP A 35 4.46 -13.95 -7.28
C ASP A 35 4.25 -14.50 -8.69
N GLN A 36 5.12 -15.44 -9.06
CA GLN A 36 5.13 -16.10 -10.36
C GLN A 36 4.85 -17.60 -10.15
N PRO A 37 3.56 -18.00 -10.05
CA PRO A 37 3.21 -19.39 -9.82
C PRO A 37 3.53 -20.27 -11.03
N THR A 38 3.62 -21.58 -10.80
CA THR A 38 3.82 -22.58 -11.85
C THR A 38 2.78 -22.43 -12.96
N GLY A 39 3.24 -22.21 -14.19
CA GLY A 39 2.39 -22.04 -15.36
C GLY A 39 2.44 -20.63 -15.97
N SER A 40 3.01 -19.65 -15.25
CA SER A 40 3.29 -18.31 -15.78
C SER A 40 4.41 -18.36 -16.83
N SER A 41 4.41 -17.42 -17.79
CA SER A 41 5.54 -17.31 -18.72
C SER A 41 6.71 -16.53 -18.11
N ASN A 42 7.93 -16.81 -18.57
CA ASN A 42 9.12 -16.06 -18.15
C ASN A 42 9.34 -14.78 -18.99
N ALA A 43 8.32 -14.28 -19.69
CA ALA A 43 8.48 -13.26 -20.72
C ALA A 43 8.39 -11.81 -20.21
N GLY A 44 7.98 -11.58 -18.96
CA GLY A 44 7.71 -10.23 -18.42
C GLY A 44 8.93 -9.35 -18.13
N GLY A 45 10.16 -9.89 -18.10
CA GLY A 45 11.35 -9.13 -17.72
C GLY A 45 11.50 -8.95 -16.19
N PRO A 46 12.34 -8.02 -15.72
CA PRO A 46 12.45 -7.72 -14.29
C PRO A 46 11.31 -6.79 -13.82
N PRO A 47 10.62 -7.07 -12.69
CA PRO A 47 9.55 -6.21 -12.15
C PRO A 47 9.96 -4.75 -11.89
N GLU A 48 11.24 -4.50 -11.67
CA GLU A 48 11.81 -3.18 -11.48
C GLU A 48 11.68 -2.27 -12.72
N SER A 49 11.43 -2.85 -13.90
CA SER A 49 11.17 -2.09 -15.13
C SER A 49 9.87 -1.27 -15.07
N ALA A 50 8.97 -1.56 -14.13
CA ALA A 50 7.72 -0.85 -13.90
C ALA A 50 7.81 0.30 -12.86
N LEU A 51 9.02 0.63 -12.41
CA LEU A 51 9.26 1.66 -11.39
C LEU A 51 9.72 2.98 -12.00
N GLY A 52 9.45 4.07 -11.28
CA GLY A 52 9.87 5.42 -11.68
C GLY A 52 8.95 6.06 -12.73
N ALA A 53 9.52 6.99 -13.49
CA ALA A 53 8.75 7.79 -14.45
C ALA A 53 8.38 6.98 -15.69
N ASN A 54 7.20 7.26 -16.25
CA ASN A 54 6.78 6.76 -17.57
C ASN A 54 7.85 7.08 -18.62
N ASN A 55 8.48 6.03 -19.14
CA ASN A 55 9.59 6.16 -20.08
C ASN A 55 9.59 5.09 -21.19
N GLY A 56 8.57 4.24 -21.24
CA GLY A 56 8.45 3.14 -22.19
C GLY A 56 9.22 1.88 -21.79
N SER A 57 9.94 1.89 -20.66
CA SER A 57 10.36 0.66 -19.97
C SER A 57 9.11 0.03 -19.35
N TYR A 58 9.00 -1.29 -19.38
CA TYR A 58 7.84 -1.97 -18.83
C TYR A 58 8.19 -3.35 -18.30
N PHE A 59 7.31 -3.83 -17.42
CA PHE A 59 7.23 -5.20 -16.98
C PHE A 59 5.88 -5.79 -17.38
N SER A 60 5.88 -6.95 -18.01
CA SER A 60 4.65 -7.60 -18.43
C SER A 60 4.14 -8.57 -17.35
N ILE A 61 2.90 -8.38 -16.94
CA ILE A 61 2.24 -9.17 -15.88
C ILE A 61 1.37 -10.24 -16.56
N ASP A 62 1.84 -11.48 -16.56
CA ASP A 62 1.18 -12.63 -17.19
C ASP A 62 0.10 -13.23 -16.25
N VAL A 63 -0.67 -14.20 -16.74
CA VAL A 63 -1.58 -15.02 -15.95
C VAL A 63 -0.87 -16.29 -15.44
N PRO A 64 -1.03 -16.67 -14.15
CA PRO A 64 -1.76 -15.99 -13.08
C PRO A 64 -0.81 -15.25 -12.12
N GLU A 65 -0.02 -14.31 -12.64
CA GLU A 65 0.98 -13.58 -11.85
C GLU A 65 0.35 -12.48 -10.99
N THR A 66 1.03 -12.14 -9.90
CA THR A 66 0.68 -11.01 -9.05
C THR A 66 1.90 -10.15 -8.77
N LEU A 67 1.76 -8.84 -8.98
CA LEU A 67 2.78 -7.85 -8.67
C LEU A 67 2.25 -6.88 -7.60
N ILE A 68 3.03 -6.64 -6.56
CA ILE A 68 2.76 -5.61 -5.55
C ILE A 68 3.91 -4.61 -5.55
N LEU A 69 3.55 -3.34 -5.74
CA LEU A 69 4.46 -2.21 -5.77
C LEU A 69 4.12 -1.23 -4.63
N ALA A 70 5.11 -0.44 -4.18
CA ALA A 70 4.95 0.55 -3.13
C ALA A 70 5.55 1.91 -3.47
N PHE A 71 4.93 2.93 -2.88
CA PHE A 71 5.45 4.28 -2.70
C PHE A 71 6.20 4.29 -1.37
N THR A 72 7.51 4.55 -1.35
CA THR A 72 8.31 4.49 -0.10
C THR A 72 8.63 5.83 0.52
N ASP A 73 8.66 6.91 -0.26
CA ASP A 73 8.96 8.26 0.21
C ASP A 73 7.79 9.26 0.01
N ASN A 74 6.79 8.89 -0.79
CA ASN A 74 5.56 9.61 -1.05
C ASN A 74 4.29 8.75 -0.80
N SER A 75 3.12 9.34 -1.01
CA SER A 75 1.83 8.65 -1.13
C SER A 75 0.96 9.38 -2.14
N ALA A 76 0.11 8.65 -2.86
CA ALA A 76 -1.00 9.27 -3.58
C ALA A 76 -2.11 9.62 -2.60
N LEU A 77 -2.36 10.92 -2.37
CA LEU A 77 -3.33 11.41 -1.41
C LEU A 77 -4.69 11.59 -2.09
N ASN A 78 -5.78 11.31 -1.37
CA ASN A 78 -7.14 11.61 -1.85
C ASN A 78 -7.36 13.13 -1.88
N GLY A 79 -7.39 13.70 -3.09
CA GLY A 79 -7.52 15.12 -3.37
C GLY A 79 -8.73 15.45 -4.24
N ALA A 80 -8.62 16.53 -5.00
CA ALA A 80 -9.64 16.91 -5.96
C ALA A 80 -9.31 16.34 -7.34
N GLY A 81 -10.20 15.53 -7.90
CA GLY A 81 -10.02 14.90 -9.21
C GLY A 81 -9.26 13.59 -9.11
N ASN A 82 -8.58 13.20 -10.19
CA ASN A 82 -7.81 11.97 -10.22
C ASN A 82 -6.52 12.10 -9.40
N ASP A 83 -6.22 11.09 -8.58
CA ASP A 83 -5.08 11.09 -7.64
C ASP A 83 -3.99 10.10 -8.04
N LEU A 84 -4.34 9.10 -8.86
CA LEU A 84 -3.45 8.06 -9.35
C LEU A 84 -3.57 7.92 -10.86
N LYS A 85 -2.45 7.61 -11.50
CA LYS A 85 -2.40 7.21 -12.90
C LYS A 85 -1.52 6.00 -13.11
N VAL A 86 -2.05 5.02 -13.82
CA VAL A 86 -1.34 3.80 -14.22
C VAL A 86 -1.05 3.91 -15.72
N TYR A 87 0.21 3.72 -16.09
CA TYR A 87 0.69 3.78 -17.46
C TYR A 87 1.04 2.39 -17.96
N GLN A 88 0.73 2.13 -19.22
CA GLN A 88 1.07 0.90 -19.90
C GLN A 88 1.42 1.14 -21.37
N VAL A 89 2.35 0.34 -21.88
CA VAL A 89 3.01 0.63 -23.16
C VAL A 89 2.17 0.22 -24.36
N ILE A 90 1.47 -0.92 -24.28
CA ILE A 90 0.70 -1.49 -25.39
C ILE A 90 -0.76 -1.67 -24.96
N ALA A 91 -1.65 -0.79 -25.43
CA ALA A 91 -3.07 -0.82 -25.07
C ALA A 91 -3.88 -1.84 -25.86
N GLY A 92 -4.84 -2.48 -25.19
CA GLY A 92 -5.84 -3.37 -25.76
C GLY A 92 -5.39 -4.82 -25.94
N ASP A 93 -4.21 -5.17 -25.43
CA ASP A 93 -3.60 -6.48 -25.65
C ASP A 93 -3.83 -7.46 -24.50
N SER A 94 -3.89 -7.02 -23.23
CA SER A 94 -4.12 -7.92 -22.09
C SER A 94 -4.75 -7.21 -20.90
N ASP A 95 -5.58 -7.92 -20.15
CA ASP A 95 -6.32 -7.39 -19.01
C ASP A 95 -5.55 -7.55 -17.68
N VAL A 96 -5.64 -6.53 -16.82
CA VAL A 96 -5.16 -6.58 -15.42
C VAL A 96 -6.22 -6.11 -14.44
N ASP A 97 -6.35 -6.79 -13.30
CA ASP A 97 -7.12 -6.28 -12.16
C ASP A 97 -6.20 -5.48 -11.23
N ILE A 98 -6.62 -4.26 -10.88
CA ILE A 98 -5.84 -3.32 -10.05
C ILE A 98 -6.52 -3.14 -8.69
N TYR A 99 -5.72 -3.21 -7.64
CA TYR A 99 -6.14 -2.98 -6.27
C TYR A 99 -5.20 -1.98 -5.60
N ALA A 100 -5.74 -1.13 -4.72
CA ALA A 100 -4.95 -0.22 -3.92
C ALA A 100 -5.07 -0.54 -2.43
N SER A 101 -4.03 -0.18 -1.68
CA SER A 101 -3.98 -0.35 -0.24
C SER A 101 -3.21 0.79 0.43
N MET A 102 -3.63 1.12 1.65
CA MET A 102 -2.90 2.00 2.55
C MET A 102 -1.81 1.25 3.33
N ASP A 103 -1.98 -0.05 3.58
CA ASP A 103 -1.25 -0.79 4.61
C ASP A 103 -0.66 -2.14 4.16
N ASN A 104 -0.84 -2.52 2.89
CA ASN A 104 -0.47 -3.83 2.34
C ASN A 104 -1.16 -5.02 3.03
N ILE A 105 -2.30 -4.80 3.69
CA ILE A 105 -3.11 -5.84 4.34
C ILE A 105 -4.50 -5.85 3.70
N ALA A 106 -5.19 -4.72 3.74
CA ALA A 106 -6.51 -4.57 3.16
C ALA A 106 -6.40 -3.92 1.78
N TYR A 107 -6.96 -4.59 0.77
CA TYR A 107 -6.94 -4.12 -0.61
C TYR A 107 -8.35 -3.76 -1.08
N VAL A 108 -8.47 -2.59 -1.69
CA VAL A 108 -9.69 -2.10 -2.35
C VAL A 108 -9.51 -2.24 -3.85
N TYR A 109 -10.46 -2.89 -4.51
CA TYR A 109 -10.45 -3.06 -5.96
C TYR A 109 -10.73 -1.73 -6.66
N LEU A 110 -9.82 -1.29 -7.52
CA LEU A 110 -9.96 -0.07 -8.30
C LEU A 110 -10.70 -0.31 -9.61
N GLY A 111 -10.39 -1.41 -10.28
CA GLY A 111 -10.99 -1.76 -11.55
C GLY A 111 -10.12 -2.67 -12.40
N ARG A 112 -10.65 -3.02 -13.56
CA ARG A 112 -9.96 -3.75 -14.62
C ARG A 112 -9.62 -2.80 -15.75
N THR A 113 -8.45 -2.98 -16.36
CA THR A 113 -8.02 -2.19 -17.51
C THR A 113 -7.12 -2.99 -18.44
N ASP A 114 -7.08 -2.52 -19.68
CA ASP A 114 -6.22 -2.94 -20.79
C ASP A 114 -5.46 -1.73 -21.38
N LYS A 115 -5.43 -0.61 -20.64
CA LYS A 115 -4.93 0.69 -21.08
C LYS A 115 -4.53 1.58 -19.90
N ASP A 116 -3.92 2.72 -20.23
CA ASP A 116 -3.71 3.81 -19.29
C ASP A 116 -5.02 4.18 -18.59
N VAL A 117 -4.96 4.32 -17.27
CA VAL A 117 -6.15 4.61 -16.46
C VAL A 117 -5.80 5.52 -15.30
N GLU A 118 -6.76 6.37 -14.95
CA GLU A 118 -6.67 7.30 -13.84
C GLU A 118 -7.77 7.01 -12.82
N TYR A 119 -7.46 7.20 -11.55
CA TYR A 119 -8.36 6.93 -10.44
C TYR A 119 -8.48 8.13 -9.51
N ASP A 120 -9.71 8.57 -9.27
CA ASP A 120 -10.08 9.48 -8.18
C ASP A 120 -10.42 8.63 -6.95
N LEU A 121 -9.63 8.77 -5.88
CA LEU A 121 -9.72 7.95 -4.68
C LEU A 121 -11.00 8.24 -3.88
N SER A 122 -11.63 9.39 -4.08
CA SER A 122 -12.91 9.73 -3.43
C SER A 122 -14.06 8.79 -3.84
N ASN A 123 -13.91 8.06 -4.95
CA ASN A 123 -14.86 7.04 -5.39
C ASN A 123 -14.77 5.71 -4.61
N TYR A 124 -13.76 5.54 -3.75
CA TYR A 124 -13.46 4.28 -3.09
C TYR A 124 -13.53 4.42 -1.56
N ALA A 125 -14.54 3.79 -0.97
CA ALA A 125 -14.77 3.86 0.46
C ALA A 125 -13.57 3.35 1.26
N GLY A 126 -13.06 4.19 2.17
CA GLY A 126 -11.97 3.84 3.06
C GLY A 126 -10.57 4.10 2.50
N LEU A 127 -10.42 4.56 1.25
CA LEU A 127 -9.14 5.04 0.72
C LEU A 127 -8.99 6.54 0.94
N THR A 128 -8.09 6.92 1.84
CA THR A 128 -7.71 8.34 2.06
C THR A 128 -6.36 8.68 1.46
N TYR A 129 -5.56 7.65 1.15
CA TYR A 129 -4.34 7.70 0.39
C TYR A 129 -4.04 6.29 -0.15
N VAL A 130 -3.01 6.15 -0.96
CA VAL A 130 -2.48 4.87 -1.44
C VAL A 130 -0.97 4.84 -1.25
N ASN A 131 -0.51 3.75 -0.65
CA ASN A 131 0.91 3.43 -0.51
C ASN A 131 1.30 2.20 -1.35
N TYR A 132 0.34 1.31 -1.60
CA TYR A 132 0.58 0.05 -2.27
C TYR A 132 -0.42 -0.16 -3.38
N LEU A 133 0.05 -0.67 -4.50
CA LEU A 133 -0.79 -1.19 -5.57
C LEU A 133 -0.48 -2.65 -5.81
N LYS A 134 -1.53 -3.43 -6.04
CA LYS A 134 -1.46 -4.82 -6.44
C LYS A 134 -2.12 -4.98 -7.79
N PHE A 135 -1.41 -5.67 -8.66
CA PHE A 135 -1.80 -6.01 -10.02
C PHE A 135 -1.93 -7.53 -10.12
N VAL A 136 -3.00 -8.00 -10.74
CA VAL A 136 -3.25 -9.43 -10.99
C VAL A 136 -3.45 -9.61 -12.48
N GLY A 137 -2.55 -10.32 -13.15
CA GLY A 137 -2.65 -10.64 -14.57
C GLY A 137 -3.76 -11.65 -14.84
N LEU A 138 -4.51 -11.44 -15.91
CA LEU A 138 -5.75 -12.19 -16.18
C LEU A 138 -5.72 -12.97 -17.48
N ASP A 139 -5.01 -12.47 -18.48
CA ASP A 139 -4.83 -13.12 -19.76
C ASP A 139 -3.54 -12.67 -20.46
N ASN A 140 -3.30 -13.28 -21.62
CA ASN A 140 -2.20 -12.96 -22.53
C ASN A 140 -2.78 -12.64 -23.92
N GLY A 141 -3.79 -11.77 -23.98
CA GLY A 141 -4.59 -11.55 -25.18
C GLY A 141 -3.82 -11.08 -26.43
N GLY A 142 -2.55 -10.69 -26.30
CA GLY A 142 -1.70 -10.18 -27.37
C GLY A 142 -0.63 -11.14 -27.87
N SER A 143 0.28 -10.61 -28.71
CA SER A 143 1.50 -11.32 -29.14
C SER A 143 2.65 -11.26 -28.12
N SER A 144 2.52 -10.39 -27.12
CA SER A 144 3.36 -10.30 -25.92
C SER A 144 2.65 -10.99 -24.74
N ALA A 145 3.39 -11.32 -23.68
CA ALA A 145 2.84 -11.99 -22.52
C ALA A 145 2.28 -10.98 -21.50
N GLY A 146 0.95 -10.84 -21.41
CA GLY A 146 0.30 -10.14 -20.32
C GLY A 146 0.29 -8.60 -20.43
N PHE A 147 -0.12 -7.95 -19.33
CA PHE A 147 -0.28 -6.49 -19.26
C PHE A 147 1.07 -5.78 -19.07
N ASP A 148 1.43 -4.90 -20.01
CA ASP A 148 2.73 -4.23 -20.07
C ASP A 148 2.77 -2.95 -19.21
N LEU A 149 2.95 -3.10 -17.90
CA LEU A 149 2.99 -2.00 -16.93
C LEU A 149 4.30 -1.19 -17.06
N ASP A 150 4.20 0.11 -17.33
CA ASP A 150 5.35 1.04 -17.43
C ASP A 150 5.63 1.74 -16.10
N ALA A 151 4.61 2.40 -15.56
CA ALA A 151 4.77 3.27 -14.41
C ALA A 151 3.45 3.51 -13.69
N VAL A 152 3.56 4.00 -12.44
CA VAL A 152 2.44 4.56 -11.72
C VAL A 152 2.82 5.89 -11.08
N GLU A 153 1.94 6.88 -11.27
CA GLU A 153 2.08 8.23 -10.78
C GLU A 153 1.04 8.56 -9.72
N ALA A 154 1.49 9.15 -8.62
CA ALA A 154 0.68 9.89 -7.66
C ALA A 154 0.42 11.30 -8.20
N LEU A 155 -0.69 11.49 -8.92
CA LEU A 155 -1.12 12.79 -9.45
C LEU A 155 -1.31 13.84 -8.35
N ASN A 156 -1.77 13.38 -7.18
CA ASN A 156 -1.82 14.16 -5.96
C ASN A 156 -0.83 13.61 -4.92
N SER A 157 0.46 13.75 -5.22
CA SER A 157 1.55 13.28 -4.36
C SER A 157 1.72 14.14 -3.10
N GLY A 158 2.02 13.49 -1.98
CA GLY A 158 2.44 14.14 -0.76
C GLY A 158 3.36 13.27 0.08
N ALA A 159 3.74 13.76 1.26
CA ALA A 159 4.61 13.03 2.18
C ALA A 159 4.05 11.62 2.47
N HIS A 160 4.93 10.62 2.53
CA HIS A 160 4.53 9.25 2.82
C HIS A 160 3.67 9.14 4.08
N GLN A 161 2.51 8.51 3.95
CA GLN A 161 1.56 8.29 5.03
C GLN A 161 1.87 6.97 5.72
N ASN A 162 2.23 7.02 6.99
CA ASN A 162 2.37 5.79 7.78
C ASN A 162 0.98 5.29 8.18
N PRO A 163 0.62 4.02 7.88
CA PRO A 163 -0.63 3.42 8.33
C PRO A 163 -0.78 3.60 9.83
N VAL A 164 -1.86 4.23 10.27
CA VAL A 164 -2.15 4.36 11.70
C VAL A 164 -2.55 2.99 12.21
N PRO A 165 -1.77 2.35 13.09
CA PRO A 165 -2.14 1.06 13.62
C PRO A 165 -3.45 1.20 14.38
N VAL A 166 -4.41 0.31 14.12
CA VAL A 166 -5.65 0.27 14.92
C VAL A 166 -5.26 0.12 16.39
N PRO A 167 -5.60 1.07 17.27
CA PRO A 167 -5.17 1.00 18.65
C PRO A 167 -5.62 -0.31 19.29
N PRO A 168 -4.79 -1.00 20.10
CA PRO A 168 -5.18 -2.22 20.81
C PRO A 168 -6.47 -2.05 21.64
N ALA A 169 -6.80 -0.82 22.02
CA ALA A 169 -8.04 -0.45 22.68
C ALA A 169 -9.31 -0.85 21.91
N VAL A 170 -9.28 -0.89 20.57
CA VAL A 170 -10.43 -1.32 19.75
C VAL A 170 -10.69 -2.81 19.94
N PHE A 171 -9.64 -3.63 19.96
CA PHE A 171 -9.75 -5.06 20.25
C PHE A 171 -10.17 -5.32 21.70
N LEU A 172 -9.66 -4.53 22.65
CA LEU A 172 -10.07 -4.59 24.06
C LEU A 172 -11.56 -4.23 24.24
N LEU A 173 -12.02 -3.18 23.57
CA LEU A 173 -13.43 -2.77 23.60
C LEU A 173 -14.33 -3.84 22.98
N GLY A 174 -13.95 -4.38 21.81
CA GLY A 174 -14.71 -5.43 21.14
C GLY A 174 -14.81 -6.71 21.99
N SER A 175 -13.69 -7.18 22.53
CA SER A 175 -13.67 -8.36 23.40
C SER A 175 -14.40 -8.13 24.74
N GLY A 176 -14.26 -6.93 25.32
CA GLY A 176 -15.00 -6.53 26.52
C GLY A 176 -16.51 -6.56 26.32
N LEU A 177 -17.02 -5.98 25.22
CA LEU A 177 -18.44 -5.99 24.89
C LEU A 177 -18.99 -7.41 24.69
N ALA A 178 -18.25 -8.27 23.97
CA ALA A 178 -18.61 -9.67 23.79
C ALA A 178 -18.68 -10.42 25.13
N GLY A 179 -17.71 -10.18 26.02
CA GLY A 179 -17.69 -10.73 27.39
C GLY A 179 -18.91 -10.30 28.21
N LEU A 180 -19.26 -9.01 28.19
CA LEU A 180 -20.45 -8.50 28.89
C LEU A 180 -21.76 -9.11 28.34
N ALA A 181 -21.88 -9.26 27.02
CA ALA A 181 -23.04 -9.90 26.40
C ALA A 181 -23.19 -11.36 26.84
N GLY A 182 -22.07 -12.11 26.89
CA GLY A 182 -22.03 -13.47 27.41
C GLY A 182 -22.47 -13.58 28.88
N LEU A 183 -22.01 -12.66 29.73
CA LEU A 183 -22.40 -12.61 31.15
C LEU A 183 -23.90 -12.33 31.34
N LYS A 184 -24.50 -11.44 30.54
CA LYS A 184 -25.94 -11.18 30.57
C LYS A 184 -26.76 -12.43 30.18
N LYS A 185 -26.37 -13.14 29.12
CA LYS A 185 -27.05 -14.36 28.68
C LYS A 185 -27.03 -15.45 29.75
N LYS A 186 -25.89 -15.65 30.43
CA LYS A 186 -25.76 -16.63 31.52
C LYS A 186 -26.69 -16.31 32.70
N LYS A 187 -26.78 -15.03 33.10
CA LYS A 187 -27.69 -14.59 34.18
C LYS A 187 -29.17 -14.82 33.83
N TYR A 188 -29.57 -14.51 32.60
CA TYR A 188 -30.95 -14.73 32.13
C TYR A 188 -31.35 -16.22 32.11
N LEU A 189 -30.46 -17.09 31.65
CA LEU A 189 -30.71 -18.54 31.66
C LEU A 189 -30.80 -19.09 33.08
N ALA A 190 -29.94 -18.62 34.00
CA ALA A 190 -29.99 -19.02 35.40
C ALA A 190 -31.31 -18.60 36.09
N SER A 191 -31.85 -17.41 35.79
CA SER A 191 -33.16 -17.00 36.33
C SER A 191 -34.33 -17.81 35.77
N LEU A 192 -34.27 -18.21 34.49
CA LEU A 192 -35.28 -19.07 33.87
C LEU A 192 -35.35 -20.45 34.52
N LEU A 193 -34.20 -21.07 34.78
CA LEU A 193 -34.11 -22.38 35.43
C LEU A 193 -34.66 -22.34 36.86
N LYS A 194 -34.37 -21.26 37.61
CA LYS A 194 -34.85 -21.08 38.99
C LYS A 194 -36.35 -20.79 39.09
N SER A 195 -36.99 -20.32 38.02
CA SER A 195 -38.45 -20.08 37.97
C SER A 195 -39.28 -21.33 37.67
N LYS A 196 -38.62 -22.42 37.26
CA LYS A 196 -39.26 -23.70 36.88
C LYS A 196 -39.14 -24.80 37.96
N SER A 197 -38.45 -24.52 39.05
CA SER A 197 -38.30 -25.39 40.24
C SER A 197 -39.17 -24.89 41.37
#